data_AF-A0A928UEM6-F1
#
_entry.id   AF-A0A928UEM6-F1
#
_cell.length_a   1.000
_cell.length_b   1.000
_cell.length_c   1.000
_cell.angle_alpha   90.00
_cell.angle_beta   90.00
_cell.angle_gamma   90.00
#
_symmetry.space_group_name_H-M   'P 1'
#
loop_
_entity.id
_entity.type
_entity.pdbx_description
1 polymer ?
#
loop_
_entity_poly.entity_id
_entity_poly.type
_entity_poly.pdbx_seq_one_letter_code
_entity_poly.pdbx_strand_id
1 'polypeptide(L)'
;MPKNEGLKSYHIGNKRDTISACRSWVKQVFCIHRIFTKVKTGKKTEEIVYGITSLTQQKASPKTILKFSRGHWSIENGLHYVRDTAFREDHSQIRTQNAPRAMASLKNLVVGLFHFLNVPNITECYVLE
;
A
#
# COMPACT_ATOMS: atom_id res chain seq x y z
N MET A 1 -6.68 24.90 7.05
CA MET A 1 -6.37 23.56 6.49
C MET A 1 -7.32 22.55 7.14
N PRO A 2 -8.19 21.86 6.38
CA PRO A 2 -9.09 20.88 6.97
C PRO A 2 -8.30 19.62 7.37
N LYS A 3 -8.60 19.12 8.57
CA LYS A 3 -7.95 17.98 9.22
C LYS A 3 -8.06 16.74 8.33
N ASN A 4 -6.94 16.06 8.11
CA ASN A 4 -6.88 14.75 7.44
C ASN A 4 -7.70 13.72 8.22
N GLU A 5 -9.00 13.59 7.94
CA GLU A 5 -9.80 12.39 8.23
C GLU A 5 -9.44 11.27 7.22
N GLY A 6 -8.13 10.99 7.08
CA GLY A 6 -7.64 9.86 6.31
C GLY A 6 -8.06 8.54 6.96
N LEU A 7 -8.30 7.52 6.14
CA LEU A 7 -8.79 6.21 6.58
C LEU A 7 -8.09 5.70 7.84
N LYS A 8 -8.86 5.42 8.89
CA LYS A 8 -8.33 4.82 10.13
C LYS A 8 -8.05 3.32 9.98
N SER A 9 -8.77 2.60 9.12
CA SER A 9 -8.49 1.21 8.73
C SER A 9 -9.52 0.70 7.72
N TYR A 10 -9.08 -0.12 6.77
CA TYR A 10 -9.94 -0.96 5.94
C TYR A 10 -9.19 -2.26 5.66
N HIS A 11 -9.93 -3.37 5.58
CA HIS A 11 -9.35 -4.67 5.31
C HIS A 11 -9.86 -5.17 3.96
N ILE A 12 -8.91 -5.57 3.13
CA ILE A 12 -9.13 -6.29 1.89
C ILE A 12 -8.71 -7.73 2.18
N GLY A 13 -9.63 -8.68 2.09
CA GLY A 13 -9.33 -10.06 2.42
C GLY A 13 -10.27 -11.04 1.72
N ASN A 14 -9.72 -12.17 1.30
CA ASN A 14 -10.46 -13.31 0.73
C ASN A 14 -10.61 -14.45 1.76
N LYS A 15 -10.39 -14.17 3.05
CA LYS A 15 -10.42 -15.17 4.14
C LYS A 15 -11.60 -14.91 5.07
N ARG A 16 -12.37 -15.96 5.33
CA ARG A 16 -13.66 -15.95 6.09
C ARG A 16 -13.54 -15.51 7.55
N ASP A 17 -12.33 -15.34 8.10
CA ASP A 17 -12.10 -15.24 9.55
C ASP A 17 -12.03 -13.80 10.10
N THR A 18 -12.10 -12.76 9.27
CA THR A 18 -11.83 -11.38 9.72
C THR A 18 -13.06 -10.61 10.22
N ILE A 19 -14.28 -11.14 10.03
CA ILE A 19 -15.52 -10.35 10.24
C ILE A 19 -15.93 -10.27 11.73
N SER A 20 -15.68 -11.32 12.52
CA SER A 20 -16.17 -11.38 13.91
C SER A 20 -15.53 -10.33 14.83
N ALA A 21 -14.22 -10.05 14.66
CA ALA A 21 -13.46 -9.13 15.49
C ALA A 21 -13.77 -7.64 15.22
N CYS A 22 -14.34 -7.31 14.06
CA CYS A 22 -14.53 -5.92 13.63
C CYS A 22 -15.97 -5.39 13.78
N ARG A 23 -16.90 -6.20 14.30
CA ARG A 23 -18.35 -5.93 14.30
C ARG A 23 -18.77 -4.55 14.81
N SER A 24 -18.12 -4.02 15.84
CA SER A 24 -18.51 -2.73 16.44
C SER A 24 -18.09 -1.50 15.61
N TRP A 25 -17.09 -1.64 14.73
CA TRP A 25 -16.50 -0.52 13.99
C TRP A 25 -16.88 -0.49 12.52
N VAL A 26 -17.34 -1.60 11.94
CA VAL A 26 -17.73 -1.66 10.53
C VAL A 26 -19.00 -0.84 10.29
N LYS A 27 -18.96 0.04 9.29
CA LYS A 27 -20.08 0.90 8.91
C LYS A 27 -20.59 0.66 7.49
N GLN A 28 -19.78 0.09 6.60
CA GLN A 28 -20.22 -0.44 5.31
C GLN A 28 -19.26 -1.48 4.76
N VAL A 29 -19.76 -2.31 3.85
CA VAL A 29 -18.99 -3.24 3.01
C VAL A 29 -18.95 -2.72 1.58
N PHE A 30 -17.89 -3.00 0.84
CA PHE A 30 -17.75 -2.59 -0.55
C PHE A 30 -17.11 -3.68 -1.40
N CYS A 31 -17.31 -3.56 -2.71
CA CYS A 31 -16.76 -4.43 -3.73
C CYS A 31 -15.98 -3.58 -4.74
N ILE A 32 -14.76 -4.01 -5.06
CA ILE A 32 -13.95 -3.46 -6.13
C ILE A 32 -13.77 -4.56 -7.17
N HIS A 33 -14.30 -4.30 -8.35
CA HIS A 33 -13.99 -5.07 -9.54
C HIS A 33 -12.77 -4.43 -10.23
N ARG A 34 -11.67 -5.17 -10.35
CA ARG A 34 -10.46 -4.75 -11.04
C ARG A 34 -10.21 -5.59 -12.29
N ILE A 35 -9.95 -4.90 -13.40
CA ILE A 35 -9.50 -5.48 -14.66
C ILE A 35 -8.10 -4.93 -14.90
N PHE A 36 -7.12 -5.82 -15.03
CA PHE A 36 -5.73 -5.41 -15.27
C PHE A 36 -5.02 -6.37 -16.22
N THR A 37 -4.00 -5.85 -16.89
CA THR A 37 -3.17 -6.62 -17.80
C THR A 37 -1.84 -6.91 -17.14
N LYS A 38 -1.44 -8.18 -17.08
CA LYS A 38 -0.10 -8.53 -16.59
C LYS A 38 0.93 -8.11 -17.61
N VAL A 39 1.82 -7.18 -17.26
CA VAL A 39 2.84 -6.62 -18.17
C VAL A 39 3.70 -7.73 -18.81
N LYS A 40 4.13 -8.72 -18.01
CA LYS A 40 5.00 -9.81 -18.49
C LYS A 40 4.33 -10.76 -19.50
N THR A 41 3.02 -10.93 -19.46
CA THR A 41 2.32 -11.96 -20.25
C THR A 41 1.26 -11.41 -21.20
N GLY A 42 0.94 -10.11 -21.12
CA GLY A 42 -0.14 -9.48 -21.87
C GLY A 42 -1.55 -9.98 -21.50
N LYS A 43 -1.67 -10.91 -20.54
CA LYS A 43 -2.95 -11.54 -20.21
C LYS A 43 -3.82 -10.58 -19.40
N LYS A 44 -5.02 -10.29 -19.91
CA LYS A 44 -6.08 -9.64 -19.16
C LYS A 44 -6.56 -10.56 -18.04
N THR A 45 -6.62 -10.02 -16.84
CA THR A 45 -7.08 -10.70 -15.63
C THR A 45 -8.18 -9.85 -15.02
N GLU A 46 -9.22 -10.54 -14.56
CA GLU A 46 -10.33 -9.95 -13.84
C GLU A 46 -10.30 -10.46 -12.40
N GLU A 47 -10.55 -9.57 -11.45
CA GLU A 47 -10.60 -9.94 -10.05
C GLU A 47 -11.63 -9.10 -9.29
N ILE A 48 -12.33 -9.76 -8.39
CA ILE A 48 -13.30 -9.14 -7.50
C ILE A 48 -12.73 -9.16 -6.10
N VAL A 49 -12.69 -7.98 -5.48
CA VAL A 49 -12.12 -7.76 -4.16
C VAL A 49 -13.17 -7.17 -3.25
N TYR A 50 -13.43 -7.83 -2.13
CA TYR A 50 -14.34 -7.33 -1.10
C TYR A 50 -13.56 -6.66 0.02
N GLY A 51 -14.16 -5.63 0.60
CA GLY A 51 -13.58 -4.92 1.73
C GLY A 51 -14.62 -4.37 2.69
N ILE A 52 -14.15 -4.01 3.87
CA ILE A 52 -14.95 -3.41 4.95
C ILE A 52 -14.31 -2.09 5.37
N THR A 53 -15.14 -1.13 5.77
CA THR A 53 -14.66 0.16 6.27
C THR A 53 -15.50 0.65 7.45
N SER A 54 -14.86 1.44 8.32
CA SER A 54 -15.50 2.16 9.41
C SER A 54 -16.13 3.49 8.97
N LEU A 55 -15.98 3.86 7.69
CA LEU A 55 -16.65 5.03 7.12
C LEU A 55 -18.09 4.70 6.76
N THR A 56 -19.03 5.58 7.07
CA THR A 56 -20.43 5.43 6.63
C THR A 56 -20.57 5.78 5.14
N GLN A 57 -21.65 5.34 4.51
CA GLN A 57 -21.93 5.60 3.09
C GLN A 57 -22.00 7.11 2.77
N GLN A 58 -22.44 7.93 3.72
CA GLN A 58 -22.49 9.39 3.59
C GLN A 58 -21.08 10.01 3.57
N LYS A 59 -20.13 9.43 4.31
CA LYS A 59 -18.74 9.92 4.39
C LYS A 59 -17.86 9.37 3.27
N ALA A 60 -18.15 8.17 2.77
CA ALA A 60 -17.38 7.53 1.73
C ALA A 60 -18.31 6.87 0.71
N SER A 61 -18.50 7.56 -0.41
CA SER A 61 -19.15 7.02 -1.60
C SER A 61 -18.25 5.98 -2.30
N PRO A 62 -18.78 5.15 -3.20
CA PRO A 62 -17.98 4.18 -3.96
C PRO A 62 -16.78 4.81 -4.68
N LYS A 63 -16.95 6.01 -5.26
CA LYS A 63 -15.88 6.76 -5.93
C LYS A 63 -14.78 7.17 -4.96
N THR A 64 -15.17 7.60 -3.76
CA THR A 64 -14.24 7.98 -2.69
C THR A 64 -13.48 6.76 -2.17
N ILE A 65 -14.16 5.63 -1.95
CA ILE A 65 -13.52 4.35 -1.56
C ILE A 65 -12.50 3.91 -2.62
N LEU A 66 -12.84 4.00 -3.91
CA LEU A 66 -11.91 3.66 -4.99
C LEU A 66 -10.69 4.58 -5.01
N LYS A 67 -10.89 5.89 -4.77
CA LYS A 67 -9.78 6.86 -4.65
C LYS A 67 -8.83 6.48 -3.51
N PHE A 68 -9.37 6.11 -2.34
CA PHE A 68 -8.57 5.66 -1.21
C PHE A 68 -7.83 4.36 -1.50
N SER A 69 -8.51 3.39 -2.10
CA SER A 69 -7.89 2.12 -2.51
C SER A 69 -6.71 2.37 -3.44
N ARG A 70 -6.87 3.23 -4.46
CA ARG A 70 -5.77 3.61 -5.37
C ARG A 70 -4.64 4.36 -4.66
N GLY A 71 -4.98 5.30 -3.78
CA GLY A 71 -3.97 6.05 -3.01
C GLY A 71 -3.12 5.15 -2.11
N HIS A 72 -3.73 4.14 -1.50
CA HIS A 72 -3.00 3.15 -0.71
C HIS A 72 -2.04 2.33 -1.57
N TRP A 73 -2.48 1.88 -2.76
CA TRP A 73 -1.60 1.20 -3.72
C TRP A 73 -0.41 2.05 -4.17
N SER A 74 -0.57 3.37 -4.27
CA SER A 74 0.54 4.27 -4.58
C SER A 74 1.61 4.30 -3.49
N ILE A 75 1.23 4.11 -2.22
CA ILE A 75 2.18 4.01 -1.11
C ILE A 75 2.93 2.67 -1.19
N GLU A 76 2.22 1.57 -1.43
CA GLU A 76 2.84 0.24 -1.62
C GLU A 76 3.84 0.24 -2.79
N ASN A 77 3.42 0.75 -3.95
CA ASN A 77 4.28 0.77 -5.12
C ASN A 77 5.41 1.81 -5.03
N GLY A 78 5.21 2.94 -4.34
CA GLY A 78 6.21 4.01 -4.27
C GLY A 78 7.25 3.80 -3.16
N LEU A 79 6.81 3.31 -2.00
CA LEU A 79 7.69 3.12 -0.83
C LEU A 79 8.15 1.67 -0.71
N HIS A 80 7.21 0.72 -0.65
CA HIS A 80 7.54 -0.67 -0.34
C HIS A 80 8.31 -1.33 -1.47
N TYR A 81 7.85 -1.19 -2.72
CA TYR A 81 8.56 -1.76 -3.87
C TYR A 81 10.02 -1.28 -3.94
N VAL A 82 10.27 0.03 -3.78
CA VAL A 82 11.63 0.60 -3.80
C VAL A 82 12.48 0.05 -2.65
N ARG A 83 11.88 -0.09 -1.47
CA ARG A 83 12.59 -0.60 -0.29
C ARG A 83 12.94 -2.09 -0.40
N ASP A 84 12.03 -2.88 -0.92
CA ASP A 84 12.19 -4.33 -1.06
C ASP A 84 13.14 -4.67 -2.21
N THR A 85 13.06 -3.92 -3.32
CA THR A 85 13.90 -4.14 -4.50
C THR A 85 15.21 -3.35 -4.46
N ALA A 86 15.16 -2.02 -4.55
CA ALA A 86 16.36 -1.17 -4.65
C ALA A 86 17.21 -1.21 -3.37
N PHE A 87 16.58 -1.24 -2.18
CA PHE A 87 17.29 -1.37 -0.90
C PHE A 87 17.40 -2.80 -0.38
N ARG A 88 16.95 -3.78 -1.16
CA ARG A 88 17.02 -5.23 -0.88
C ARG A 88 16.67 -5.57 0.57
N GLU A 89 15.64 -4.91 1.13
CA GLU A 89 15.33 -5.02 2.56
C GLU A 89 15.05 -6.47 2.97
N ASP A 90 14.33 -7.21 2.14
CA ASP A 90 14.04 -8.63 2.35
C ASP A 90 15.32 -9.51 2.41
N HIS A 91 16.39 -9.07 1.74
CA HIS A 91 17.68 -9.76 1.75
C HIS A 91 18.60 -9.30 2.90
N SER A 92 18.18 -8.33 3.72
CA SER A 92 18.99 -7.85 4.84
C SER A 92 19.15 -8.92 5.91
N GLN A 93 20.39 -9.23 6.25
CA GLN A 93 20.75 -10.17 7.33
C GLN A 93 20.98 -9.46 8.68
N ILE A 94 20.75 -8.14 8.76
CA ILE A 94 20.86 -7.40 10.00
C ILE A 94 19.71 -7.86 10.93
N ARG A 95 20.05 -8.53 12.03
CA ARG A 95 19.07 -9.06 13.02
C ARG A 95 19.33 -8.59 14.45
N THR A 96 20.40 -7.84 14.69
CA THR A 96 20.87 -7.55 16.05
C THR A 96 20.24 -6.28 16.62
N GLN A 97 19.62 -6.40 17.80
CA GLN A 97 19.09 -5.29 18.61
C GLN A 97 18.26 -4.28 17.78
N ASN A 98 18.59 -2.99 17.86
CA ASN A 98 17.87 -1.90 17.20
C ASN A 98 18.31 -1.64 15.75
N ALA A 99 19.31 -2.37 15.26
CA ALA A 99 19.87 -2.15 13.93
C ALA A 99 18.85 -2.34 12.77
N PRO A 100 17.92 -3.32 12.81
CA PRO A 100 16.88 -3.43 11.78
C PRO A 100 15.96 -2.20 11.73
N ARG A 101 15.57 -1.68 12.90
CA ARG A 101 14.69 -0.51 13.01
C ARG A 101 15.41 0.77 12.55
N ALA A 102 16.67 0.95 12.97
CA ALA A 102 17.48 2.09 12.53
C ALA A 102 17.65 2.08 11.00
N MET A 103 17.95 0.91 10.43
CA MET A 103 18.10 0.74 8.99
C MET A 103 16.81 1.00 8.22
N ALA A 104 15.66 0.53 8.71
CA ALA A 104 14.36 0.84 8.11
C ALA A 104 14.07 2.34 8.10
N SER A 105 14.36 3.05 9.21
CA SER A 105 14.19 4.50 9.30
C SER A 105 15.08 5.26 8.31
N LEU A 106 16.35 4.86 8.18
CA LEU A 106 17.29 5.44 7.21
C LEU A 106 16.82 5.23 5.77
N LYS A 107 16.39 4.02 5.41
CA LYS A 107 15.85 3.72 4.07
C LYS A 107 14.60 4.57 3.76
N ASN A 108 13.68 4.68 4.71
CA ASN A 108 12.50 5.53 4.56
C ASN A 108 12.87 7.01 4.36
N LEU A 109 13.88 7.51 5.08
CA LEU A 109 14.39 8.87 4.90
C LEU A 109 14.95 9.09 3.50
N VAL A 110 15.76 8.16 3.00
CA VAL A 110 16.36 8.25 1.66
C VAL A 110 15.28 8.24 0.57
N VAL A 111 14.28 7.36 0.66
CA VAL A 111 13.15 7.36 -0.27
C VAL A 111 12.39 8.69 -0.21
N GLY A 112 12.15 9.22 0.99
CA GLY A 112 11.51 10.52 1.15
C GLY A 112 12.30 11.67 0.51
N LEU A 113 13.63 11.67 0.64
CA LEU A 113 14.51 12.64 0.00
C LEU A 113 14.48 12.55 -1.52
N PHE A 114 14.47 11.34 -2.08
CA PHE A 114 14.36 11.18 -3.53
C PHE A 114 13.04 11.68 -4.10
N HIS A 115 11.93 11.45 -3.38
CA HIS A 115 10.64 12.04 -3.75
C HIS A 115 10.66 13.57 -3.64
N PHE A 116 11.29 14.13 -2.61
CA PHE A 116 11.43 15.58 -2.44
C PHE A 116 12.26 16.22 -3.56
N LEU A 117 13.33 15.56 -3.99
CA LEU A 117 14.21 16.01 -5.07
C LEU A 117 13.69 15.65 -6.47
N ASN A 118 12.52 15.03 -6.56
CA ASN A 118 11.87 14.61 -7.80
C ASN A 118 12.76 13.72 -8.69
N VAL A 119 13.55 12.83 -8.06
CA VAL A 119 14.43 11.90 -8.76
C VAL A 119 13.57 10.91 -9.56
N PRO A 120 13.70 10.85 -10.90
CA PRO A 120 12.74 10.15 -11.75
C PRO A 120 12.85 8.61 -11.67
N ASN A 121 14.00 8.07 -11.26
CA ASN A 121 14.20 6.62 -11.18
C ASN A 121 15.06 6.21 -9.98
N ILE A 122 14.40 5.86 -8.87
CA ILE A 122 15.07 5.37 -7.66
C ILE A 122 15.54 3.91 -7.83
N THR A 123 14.89 3.18 -8.74
CA THR A 123 15.13 1.75 -8.99
C THR A 123 16.40 1.48 -9.80
N GLU A 124 16.89 2.47 -10.54
CA GLU A 124 17.95 2.31 -11.56
C GLU A 124 19.37 2.58 -11.03
N CYS A 125 19.53 2.92 -9.74
CA CYS A 125 20.85 3.16 -9.14
C CYS A 125 21.72 1.90 -8.93
N TYR A 126 21.32 0.71 -9.40
CA TYR A 126 22.10 -0.53 -9.29
C TYR A 126 21.97 -1.47 -10.50
N VAL A 127 22.04 -0.95 -11.74
CA VAL A 127 22.26 -1.79 -12.95
C VAL A 127 23.66 -1.55 -13.56
N LEU A 128 24.58 -1.00 -12.79
CA LEU A 128 26.01 -0.99 -13.16
C LEU A 128 26.74 -2.07 -12.36
N GLU A 129 26.61 -3.31 -12.82
CA GLU A 129 27.61 -4.39 -12.74
C GLU A 129 27.19 -5.55 -13.65
#